data_AF-A0A842LW40-F1
#
_entry.id   AF-A0A842LW40-F1
#
_cell.length_a   1.000
_cell.length_b   1.000
_cell.length_c   1.000
_cell.angle_alpha   90.00
_cell.angle_beta   90.00
_cell.angle_gamma   90.00
#
_symmetry.space_group_name_H-M   'P 1'
#
loop_
_entity.id
_entity.type
_entity.pdbx_description
1 polymer ?
#
loop_
_entity_poly.entity_id
_entity_poly.type
_entity_poly.pdbx_seq_one_letter_code
_entity_poly.pdbx_strand_id
1 'polypeptide(L)'
;MRETALLVPSKILRSEELGIATRFVVGAMLLSHGVRPDARTHIIFDGKICITFEGKSMRNVRPDEQSLAGILRAGFERGEGRVMRGIFAKRIDIDEFFGGVRGARLYYSGAYGRVEDLPQEFFAVFGYPNLGIEDRLTKIGFLPVNLGRVELLPDQAVVVLNNRVDRKSK
;
A
#
# COMPACT_ATOMS: atom_id res chain seq x y z
N MET A 1 0.59 -2.26 14.40
CA MET A 1 0.50 -2.82 13.03
C MET A 1 0.89 -1.76 12.02
N ARG A 2 1.62 -2.11 10.96
CA ARG A 2 1.97 -1.22 9.84
C ARG A 2 1.04 -1.50 8.67
N GLU A 3 0.16 -0.57 8.34
CA GLU A 3 -0.77 -0.73 7.22
C GLU A 3 -0.47 0.27 6.11
N THR A 4 -0.52 -0.18 4.87
CA THR A 4 -0.31 0.66 3.69
C THR A 4 -1.39 0.43 2.65
N ALA A 5 -1.76 1.47 1.90
CA ALA A 5 -2.66 1.37 0.77
C ALA A 5 -2.08 2.11 -0.44
N LEU A 6 -2.14 1.47 -1.61
CA LEU A 6 -1.85 2.10 -2.89
C LEU A 6 -3.14 2.21 -3.70
N LEU A 7 -3.52 3.45 -4.03
CA LEU A 7 -4.62 3.75 -4.93
C LEU A 7 -4.10 3.80 -6.37
N VAL A 8 -4.72 3.03 -7.25
CA VAL A 8 -4.33 2.93 -8.66
C VAL A 8 -5.56 2.79 -9.57
N PRO A 9 -5.50 3.26 -10.82
CA PRO A 9 -6.55 2.98 -11.78
C PRO A 9 -6.43 1.52 -12.29
N SER A 10 -7.55 0.82 -12.51
CA SER A 10 -7.52 -0.57 -12.99
C SER A 10 -6.87 -0.75 -14.36
N LYS A 11 -6.82 0.31 -15.19
CA LYS A 11 -6.10 0.31 -16.47
C LYS A 11 -4.63 -0.09 -16.32
N ILE A 12 -4.03 0.13 -15.15
CA ILE A 12 -2.64 -0.23 -14.87
C ILE A 12 -2.38 -1.73 -15.05
N LEU A 13 -3.38 -2.58 -14.84
CA LEU A 13 -3.28 -4.06 -14.95
C LEU A 13 -2.87 -4.54 -16.34
N ARG A 14 -3.09 -3.70 -17.37
CA ARG A 14 -2.76 -3.95 -18.77
C ARG A 14 -1.57 -3.13 -19.27
N SER A 15 -0.91 -2.38 -18.38
CA SER A 15 0.21 -1.49 -18.71
C SER A 15 1.54 -2.02 -18.16
N GLU A 16 2.64 -1.52 -18.70
CA GLU A 16 3.98 -1.76 -18.15
C GLU A 16 4.17 -1.10 -16.78
N GLU A 17 3.37 -0.07 -16.47
CA GLU A 17 3.39 0.61 -15.17
C GLU A 17 2.89 -0.26 -14.02
N LEU A 18 2.30 -1.44 -14.30
CA LEU A 18 1.92 -2.42 -13.25
C LEU A 18 3.09 -2.79 -12.35
N GLY A 19 4.33 -2.70 -12.87
CA GLY A 19 5.56 -2.89 -12.09
C GLY A 19 5.62 -2.01 -10.83
N ILE A 20 4.99 -0.83 -10.84
CA ILE A 20 4.95 0.05 -9.66
C ILE A 20 4.12 -0.58 -8.55
N ALA A 21 2.94 -1.13 -8.87
CA ALA A 21 2.09 -1.77 -7.87
C ALA A 21 2.71 -3.08 -7.35
N THR A 22 3.37 -3.86 -8.21
CA THR A 22 4.04 -5.09 -7.78
C THR A 22 5.25 -4.79 -6.89
N ARG A 23 6.11 -3.85 -7.28
CA ARG A 23 7.24 -3.40 -6.44
C ARG A 23 6.79 -2.71 -5.16
N PHE A 24 5.63 -2.03 -5.16
CA PHE A 24 5.01 -1.53 -3.93
C PHE A 24 4.70 -2.65 -2.95
N VAL A 25 4.07 -3.74 -3.41
CA VAL A 25 3.83 -4.93 -2.57
C VAL A 25 5.16 -5.50 -2.04
N VAL A 26 6.19 -5.58 -2.88
CA VAL A 26 7.52 -6.05 -2.45
C VAL A 26 8.07 -5.16 -1.34
N GLY A 27 8.15 -3.85 -1.55
CA GLY A 27 8.71 -2.89 -0.59
C GLY A 27 7.91 -2.79 0.71
N ALA A 28 6.60 -3.05 0.65
CA ALA A 28 5.72 -3.03 1.80
C ALA A 28 5.77 -4.34 2.62
N MET A 29 5.93 -5.49 1.97
CA MET A 29 5.69 -6.80 2.59
C MET A 29 6.91 -7.70 2.71
N LEU A 30 7.85 -7.68 1.75
CA LEU A 30 8.91 -8.68 1.66
C LEU A 30 10.20 -8.21 2.35
N LEU A 31 10.92 -9.18 2.92
CA LEU A 31 12.25 -9.03 3.50
C LEU A 31 13.21 -9.97 2.79
N SER A 32 14.51 -9.85 3.08
CA SER A 32 15.52 -10.77 2.54
C SER A 32 15.19 -12.24 2.84
N HIS A 33 14.66 -12.51 4.04
CA HIS A 33 14.34 -13.86 4.51
C HIS A 33 12.89 -13.93 5.03
N GLY A 34 11.94 -13.58 4.18
CA GLY A 34 10.52 -13.82 4.45
C GLY A 34 9.63 -12.60 4.25
N VAL A 35 8.65 -12.45 5.15
CA VAL A 35 7.59 -11.44 5.07
C VAL A 35 7.54 -10.66 6.37
N ARG A 36 7.19 -9.38 6.33
CA ARG A 36 6.94 -8.55 7.52
C ARG A 36 5.65 -9.02 8.20
N PRO A 37 5.68 -9.71 9.36
CA PRO A 37 4.50 -10.31 9.96
C PRO A 37 3.53 -9.29 10.58
N ASP A 38 4.04 -8.09 10.88
CA ASP A 38 3.35 -6.93 11.44
C ASP A 38 2.87 -5.93 10.37
N ALA A 39 2.91 -6.32 9.10
CA ALA A 39 2.49 -5.50 7.97
C ALA A 39 1.23 -6.02 7.26
N ARG A 40 0.44 -5.07 6.75
CA ARG A 40 -0.67 -5.32 5.83
C ARG A 40 -0.63 -4.31 4.70
N THR A 41 -0.81 -4.75 3.47
CA THR A 41 -0.80 -3.89 2.28
C THR A 41 -2.08 -4.05 1.47
N HIS A 42 -2.64 -2.94 1.01
CA HIS A 42 -3.84 -2.88 0.19
C HIS A 42 -3.53 -2.27 -1.19
N ILE A 43 -3.93 -2.93 -2.26
CA ILE A 43 -3.94 -2.36 -3.61
C ILE A 43 -5.40 -2.10 -3.97
N ILE A 44 -5.77 -0.83 -4.13
CA ILE A 44 -7.16 -0.41 -4.36
C ILE A 44 -7.30 0.12 -5.78
N PHE A 45 -8.05 -0.60 -6.59
CA PHE A 45 -8.34 -0.26 -7.97
C PHE A 45 -9.62 0.56 -8.06
N ASP A 46 -9.51 1.73 -8.68
CA ASP A 46 -10.63 2.65 -8.98
C ASP A 46 -11.49 3.02 -7.75
N GLY A 47 -10.95 2.88 -6.53
CA GLY A 47 -11.70 3.05 -5.29
C GLY A 47 -12.82 2.03 -5.07
N LYS A 48 -12.77 0.85 -5.73
CA LYS A 48 -13.86 -0.13 -5.75
C LYS A 48 -13.44 -1.56 -5.44
N ILE A 49 -12.23 -1.96 -5.82
CA ILE A 49 -11.72 -3.33 -5.58
C ILE A 49 -10.42 -3.24 -4.81
N CYS A 50 -10.38 -3.84 -3.62
CA CYS A 50 -9.22 -3.90 -2.76
C CYS A 50 -8.63 -5.31 -2.76
N ILE A 51 -7.35 -5.43 -3.10
CA ILE A 51 -6.56 -6.66 -2.88
C ILE A 51 -5.68 -6.44 -1.65
N THR A 52 -5.92 -7.24 -0.62
CA THR A 52 -5.23 -7.16 0.68
C THR A 52 -4.21 -8.27 0.80
N PHE A 53 -2.99 -7.91 1.19
CA PHE A 53 -1.89 -8.80 1.53
C PHE A 53 -1.64 -8.74 3.04
N GLU A 54 -1.68 -9.88 3.72
CA GLU A 54 -1.54 -9.98 5.17
C GLU A 54 -0.26 -10.70 5.57
N GLY A 55 0.70 -9.98 6.14
CA GLY A 55 2.04 -10.50 6.39
C GLY A 55 2.06 -11.72 7.32
N LYS A 56 1.22 -11.69 8.36
CA LYS A 56 1.09 -12.81 9.32
C LYS A 56 0.74 -14.15 8.65
N SER A 57 -0.05 -14.13 7.59
CA SER A 57 -0.61 -15.34 6.96
C SER A 57 -0.06 -15.62 5.55
N MET A 58 0.53 -14.62 4.87
CA MET A 58 1.05 -14.71 3.50
C MET A 58 2.13 -15.79 3.36
N ARG A 59 2.02 -16.62 2.31
CA ARG A 59 3.00 -17.66 1.96
C ARG A 59 3.13 -17.79 0.44
N ASN A 60 4.28 -18.29 -0.03
CA ASN A 60 4.55 -18.59 -1.44
C ASN A 60 4.40 -17.38 -2.39
N VAL A 61 4.68 -16.17 -1.90
CA VAL A 61 4.73 -14.95 -2.72
C VAL A 61 6.19 -14.70 -3.09
N ARG A 62 6.44 -14.58 -4.40
CA ARG A 62 7.77 -14.29 -4.94
C ARG A 62 7.93 -12.78 -5.18
N PRO A 63 9.16 -12.24 -5.09
CA PRO A 63 9.40 -10.81 -5.28
C PRO A 63 9.39 -10.39 -6.76
N ASP A 64 9.35 -11.32 -7.71
CA ASP A 64 9.34 -10.98 -9.13
C ASP A 64 8.01 -10.36 -9.57
N GLU A 65 8.12 -9.37 -10.46
CA GLU A 65 6.97 -8.57 -10.90
C GLU A 65 5.92 -9.41 -11.62
N GLN A 66 6.33 -10.44 -12.36
CA GLN A 66 5.41 -11.28 -13.14
C GLN A 66 4.49 -12.11 -12.24
N SER A 67 5.04 -12.74 -11.21
CA SER A 67 4.26 -13.51 -10.24
C SER A 67 3.26 -12.61 -9.50
N LEU A 68 3.70 -11.45 -9.02
CA LEU A 68 2.82 -10.49 -8.35
C LEU A 68 1.78 -9.88 -9.29
N ALA A 69 2.13 -9.60 -10.55
CA ALA A 69 1.18 -9.15 -11.56
C ALA A 69 0.06 -10.17 -11.77
N GLY A 70 0.41 -11.47 -11.82
CA GLY A 70 -0.58 -12.56 -11.87
C GLY A 70 -1.53 -12.54 -10.68
N ILE A 71 -1.01 -12.33 -9.46
CA ILE A 71 -1.82 -12.23 -8.24
C ILE A 71 -2.77 -11.04 -8.29
N LEU A 72 -2.28 -9.87 -8.70
CA LEU A 72 -3.10 -8.66 -8.79
C LEU A 72 -4.22 -8.81 -9.83
N ARG A 73 -3.91 -9.37 -11.01
CA ARG A 73 -4.93 -9.65 -12.04
C ARG A 73 -5.97 -10.65 -11.54
N ALA A 74 -5.53 -11.77 -10.95
CA ALA A 74 -6.45 -12.78 -10.41
C ALA A 74 -7.34 -12.22 -9.30
N GLY A 75 -6.80 -11.39 -8.40
CA GLY A 75 -7.58 -10.75 -7.35
C GLY A 75 -8.58 -9.74 -7.89
N PHE A 76 -8.19 -8.94 -8.89
CA PHE A 76 -9.09 -7.97 -9.52
C PHE A 76 -10.24 -8.67 -10.26
N GLU A 77 -9.94 -9.69 -11.06
CA GLU A 77 -10.93 -10.50 -11.79
C GLU A 77 -11.90 -11.20 -10.84
N ARG A 78 -11.39 -11.74 -9.73
CA ARG A 78 -12.20 -12.40 -8.71
C ARG A 78 -13.16 -11.42 -8.01
N GLY A 79 -12.69 -10.22 -7.69
CA GLY A 79 -13.44 -9.17 -7.01
C GLY A 79 -13.72 -9.42 -5.52
N GLU A 80 -13.90 -10.67 -5.09
CA GLU A 80 -14.19 -11.01 -3.69
C GLU A 80 -13.62 -12.37 -3.24
N GLY A 81 -13.26 -12.46 -1.97
CA GLY A 81 -12.85 -13.68 -1.29
C GLY A 81 -11.35 -13.96 -1.38
N ARG A 82 -10.95 -15.17 -1.00
CA ARG A 82 -9.54 -15.56 -0.94
C ARG A 82 -8.94 -15.72 -2.34
N VAL A 83 -7.87 -14.98 -2.64
CA VAL A 83 -7.04 -15.16 -3.85
C VAL A 83 -6.00 -16.25 -3.58
N MET A 84 -5.26 -16.09 -2.48
CA MET A 84 -4.23 -17.04 -2.01
C MET A 84 -4.18 -17.04 -0.48
N ARG A 85 -3.32 -17.86 0.12
CA ARG A 85 -3.10 -17.81 1.57
C ARG A 85 -2.55 -16.44 1.98
N GLY A 86 -3.31 -15.70 2.79
CA GLY A 86 -2.99 -14.34 3.22
C GLY A 86 -3.18 -13.26 2.15
N ILE A 87 -3.91 -13.56 1.07
CA ILE A 87 -4.24 -12.61 0.01
C ILE A 87 -5.72 -12.68 -0.31
N PHE A 88 -6.43 -11.55 -0.20
CA PHE A 88 -7.88 -11.47 -0.31
C PHE A 88 -8.30 -10.34 -1.23
N ALA A 89 -9.32 -10.58 -2.05
CA ALA A 89 -10.01 -9.55 -2.80
C ALA A 89 -11.30 -9.17 -2.07
N LYS A 90 -11.68 -7.90 -2.13
CA LYS A 90 -12.96 -7.41 -1.63
C LYS A 90 -13.43 -6.25 -2.51
N ARG A 91 -14.71 -6.24 -2.89
CA ARG A 91 -15.38 -5.04 -3.41
C ARG A 91 -15.69 -4.14 -2.22
N ILE A 92 -15.15 -2.93 -2.23
CA ILE A 92 -15.32 -1.98 -1.15
C ILE A 92 -15.25 -0.56 -1.72
N ASP A 93 -16.15 0.30 -1.25
CA ASP A 93 -16.06 1.73 -1.53
C ASP A 93 -14.92 2.36 -0.73
N ILE A 94 -14.26 3.36 -1.32
CA ILE A 94 -13.09 3.98 -0.69
C ILE A 94 -13.41 4.72 0.61
N ASP A 95 -14.60 5.31 0.78
CA ASP A 95 -15.02 5.91 2.06
C ASP A 95 -15.28 4.83 3.10
N GLU A 96 -15.96 3.74 2.73
CA GLU A 96 -16.18 2.60 3.62
C GLU A 96 -14.83 2.05 4.10
N PHE A 97 -13.86 1.91 3.18
CA PHE A 97 -12.52 1.47 3.48
C PHE A 97 -11.83 2.39 4.49
N PHE A 98 -11.84 3.71 4.28
CA PHE A 98 -11.23 4.66 5.21
C PHE A 98 -11.97 4.77 6.55
N GLY A 99 -13.28 4.54 6.58
CA GLY A 99 -14.07 4.47 7.82
C GLY A 99 -13.60 3.35 8.77
N GLY A 100 -13.04 2.27 8.22
CA GLY A 100 -12.49 1.15 8.99
C GLY A 100 -11.05 1.34 9.50
N VAL A 101 -10.35 2.39 9.08
CA VAL A 101 -8.93 2.60 9.39
C VAL A 101 -8.71 3.00 10.85
N ARG A 102 -7.74 2.35 11.49
CA ARG A 102 -7.31 2.61 12.88
C ARG A 102 -5.85 3.06 12.93
N GLY A 103 -5.43 3.61 14.07
CA GLY A 103 -4.06 4.08 14.29
C GLY A 103 -3.77 5.44 13.68
N ALA A 104 -2.49 5.80 13.60
CA ALA A 104 -2.07 7.07 13.00
C ALA A 104 -2.31 7.05 11.50
N ARG A 105 -3.02 8.06 10.99
CA ARG A 105 -3.45 8.16 9.60
C ARG A 105 -2.51 9.06 8.82
N LEU A 106 -1.84 8.52 7.82
CA LEU A 106 -0.82 9.20 7.03
C LEU A 106 -1.13 9.10 5.54
N TYR A 107 -0.78 10.12 4.77
CA TYR A 107 -0.77 10.01 3.31
C TYR A 107 0.52 10.58 2.73
N TYR A 108 1.05 9.90 1.72
CA TYR A 108 2.25 10.34 1.04
C TYR A 108 1.94 11.53 0.15
N SER A 109 2.60 12.66 0.42
CA SER A 109 2.38 13.93 -0.28
C SER A 109 3.63 14.41 -1.01
N GLY A 110 4.46 13.49 -1.50
CA GLY A 110 5.70 13.83 -2.18
C GLY A 110 6.68 14.60 -1.27
N ALA A 111 7.25 15.68 -1.81
CA ALA A 111 8.17 16.57 -1.11
C ALA A 111 7.48 17.60 -0.20
N TYR A 112 6.15 17.69 -0.21
CA TYR A 112 5.38 18.73 0.50
C TYR A 112 4.88 18.31 1.89
N GLY A 113 5.18 17.08 2.30
CA GLY A 113 4.74 16.58 3.60
C GLY A 113 5.40 17.31 4.77
N ARG A 114 4.76 17.22 5.94
CA ARG A 114 5.23 17.89 7.17
C ARG A 114 5.56 16.91 8.28
N VAL A 115 5.00 15.70 8.23
CA VAL A 115 5.33 14.65 9.20
C VAL A 115 6.65 14.01 8.78
N GLU A 116 7.70 14.26 9.55
CA GLU A 116 8.98 13.56 9.44
C GLU A 116 9.09 12.43 10.47
N ASP A 117 8.47 12.62 11.63
CA ASP A 117 8.49 11.68 12.75
C ASP A 117 7.37 10.64 12.63
N LEU A 118 7.71 9.45 12.15
CA LEU A 118 6.76 8.36 11.93
C LEU A 118 6.46 7.56 13.20
N PRO A 119 5.18 7.30 13.53
CA PRO A 119 4.83 6.40 14.63
C PRO A 119 5.13 4.94 14.27
N GLN A 120 5.25 4.07 15.29
CA GLN A 120 5.47 2.63 15.11
C GLN A 120 4.28 1.91 14.45
N GLU A 121 3.07 2.39 14.76
CA GLU A 121 1.82 1.87 14.18
C GLU A 121 1.13 2.96 13.38
N PHE A 122 0.78 2.65 12.13
CA PHE A 122 0.19 3.62 11.21
C PHE A 122 -0.63 2.93 10.13
N PHE A 123 -1.43 3.75 9.46
CA PHE A 123 -2.05 3.47 8.18
C PHE A 123 -1.63 4.55 7.18
N ALA A 124 -0.88 4.18 6.14
CA ALA A 124 -0.32 5.11 5.16
C ALA A 124 -0.90 4.91 3.75
N VAL A 125 -1.41 5.99 3.15
CA VAL A 125 -1.99 5.98 1.79
C VAL A 125 -1.02 6.56 0.77
N PHE A 126 -0.94 5.91 -0.38
CA PHE A 126 -0.17 6.30 -1.56
C PHE A 126 -1.08 6.27 -2.78
N GLY A 127 -0.72 7.00 -3.84
CA GLY A 127 -1.45 7.01 -5.10
C GLY A 127 -0.53 6.97 -6.31
N TYR A 128 -1.01 6.38 -7.40
CA TYR A 128 -0.35 6.42 -8.71
C TYR A 128 -1.38 6.52 -9.85
N PRO A 129 -1.18 7.40 -10.86
CA PRO A 129 -0.04 8.30 -11.04
C PRO A 129 -0.02 9.50 -10.08
N ASN A 130 -1.13 9.78 -9.41
CA ASN A 130 -1.23 10.73 -8.30
C ASN A 130 -2.27 10.19 -7.29
N LEU A 131 -2.35 10.82 -6.12
CA LEU A 131 -3.31 10.44 -5.09
C LEU A 131 -4.69 11.06 -5.35
N GLY A 132 -4.73 12.36 -5.68
CA GLY A 132 -5.93 13.04 -6.19
C GLY A 132 -7.10 13.14 -5.19
N ILE A 133 -6.86 12.79 -3.92
CA ILE A 133 -7.85 12.80 -2.83
C ILE A 133 -7.27 13.41 -1.54
N GLU A 134 -6.18 14.17 -1.64
CA GLU A 134 -5.44 14.77 -0.53
C GLU A 134 -6.33 15.62 0.36
N ASP A 135 -7.18 16.46 -0.23
CA ASP A 135 -8.13 17.31 0.51
C ASP A 135 -9.14 16.48 1.30
N ARG A 136 -9.62 15.37 0.71
CA ARG A 136 -10.55 14.45 1.37
C ARG A 136 -9.87 13.74 2.53
N LEU A 137 -8.65 13.22 2.31
CA LEU A 137 -7.84 12.57 3.33
C LEU A 137 -7.56 13.50 4.51
N THR A 138 -7.20 14.75 4.23
CA THR A 138 -6.99 15.79 5.25
C THR A 138 -8.26 16.03 6.07
N LYS A 139 -9.43 16.13 5.43
CA LYS A 139 -10.72 16.30 6.13
C LYS A 139 -11.07 15.14 7.06
N ILE A 140 -10.66 13.91 6.74
CA ILE A 140 -10.89 12.72 7.58
C ILE A 140 -9.71 12.40 8.52
N GLY A 141 -8.80 13.36 8.71
CA GLY A 141 -7.76 13.34 9.74
C GLY A 141 -6.46 12.63 9.34
N PHE A 142 -6.20 12.44 8.04
CA PHE A 142 -4.90 11.97 7.59
C PHE A 142 -3.90 13.12 7.53
N LEU A 143 -2.65 12.84 7.92
CA LEU A 143 -1.57 13.82 7.92
C LEU A 143 -0.60 13.59 6.73
N PRO A 144 -0.12 14.67 6.07
CA PRO A 144 0.82 14.55 4.96
C PRO A 144 2.22 14.18 5.44
N VAL A 145 2.75 13.06 4.96
CA VAL A 145 4.10 12.58 5.27
C VAL A 145 5.10 12.94 4.18
N ASN A 146 6.27 13.46 4.60
CA ASN A 146 7.41 13.71 3.71
C ASN A 146 8.40 12.55 3.84
N LEU A 147 8.65 11.83 2.75
CA LEU A 147 9.57 10.69 2.72
C LEU A 147 10.89 10.99 1.99
N GLY A 148 11.10 12.20 1.50
CA GLY A 148 12.33 12.59 0.83
C GLY A 148 12.31 14.02 0.30
N ARG A 149 13.48 14.53 -0.06
CA ARG A 149 13.64 15.87 -0.67
C ARG A 149 13.12 15.94 -2.11
N VAL A 150 12.85 14.78 -2.71
CA VAL A 150 12.36 14.63 -4.08
C VAL A 150 11.08 13.79 -4.06
N GLU A 151 10.32 13.91 -5.14
CA GLU A 151 9.18 13.03 -5.38
C GLU A 151 9.67 11.61 -5.68
N LEU A 152 9.13 10.64 -4.93
CA LEU A 152 9.43 9.23 -5.06
C LEU A 152 8.23 8.54 -5.69
N LEU A 153 8.48 7.52 -6.50
CA LEU A 153 7.41 6.61 -6.87
C LEU A 153 6.90 5.88 -5.61
N PRO A 154 5.63 5.46 -5.57
CA PRO A 154 5.07 4.81 -4.40
C PRO A 154 5.87 3.59 -3.91
N ASP A 155 6.42 2.78 -4.84
CA ASP A 155 7.24 1.62 -4.53
C ASP A 155 8.55 1.98 -3.83
N GLN A 156 9.14 3.11 -4.20
CA GLN A 156 10.31 3.67 -3.50
C GLN A 156 9.91 4.27 -2.15
N ALA A 157 8.81 5.02 -2.11
CA ALA A 157 8.33 5.72 -0.93
C ALA A 157 7.98 4.75 0.21
N VAL A 158 7.32 3.62 -0.08
CA VAL A 158 6.97 2.63 0.94
C VAL A 158 8.20 1.96 1.57
N VAL A 159 9.28 1.78 0.80
CA VAL A 159 10.56 1.28 1.32
C VAL A 159 11.18 2.30 2.30
N VAL A 160 11.19 3.59 1.93
CA VAL A 160 11.71 4.65 2.80
C VAL A 160 10.88 4.77 4.08
N LEU A 161 9.55 4.69 3.97
CA LEU A 161 8.63 4.67 5.11
C LEU A 161 9.01 3.54 6.10
N ASN A 162 9.10 2.31 5.60
CA ASN A 162 9.45 1.15 6.41
C ASN A 162 10.84 1.28 7.05
N ASN A 163 11.84 1.73 6.30
CA ASN A 163 13.20 1.92 6.81
C ASN A 163 13.28 2.98 7.93
N ARG A 164 12.53 4.07 7.83
CA ARG A 164 12.48 5.10 8.89
C ARG A 164 11.86 4.56 10.18
N VAL A 165 10.81 3.76 10.07
CA VAL A 165 10.15 3.13 11.21
C VAL A 165 11.08 2.08 11.84
N ASP A 166 11.70 1.22 11.03
CA ASP A 166 12.66 0.19 11.47
C ASP A 166 13.84 0.79 12.26
N ARG A 167 14.32 1.97 11.86
CA ARG A 167 15.42 2.67 12.54
C ARG A 167 15.06 3.21 13.92
N LYS A 168 13.78 3.51 14.16
CA LYS A 168 13.30 3.98 15.48
C LYS A 168 12.98 2.84 16.45
N SER A 169 12.78 1.63 15.94
CA SER A 169 12.48 0.46 16.76
C SER A 169 13.73 -0.17 17.40
N LYS A 170 14.91 0.41 17.17
CA LYS A 170 16.18 0.07 17.82
C LYS A 170 16.44 1.04 18.97
#